data_AF-A0A971E5S7-F1
#
_entry.id   AF-A0A971E5S7-F1
#
_cell.length_a   1.000
_cell.length_b   1.000
_cell.length_c   1.000
_cell.angle_alpha   90.00
_cell.angle_beta   90.00
_cell.angle_gamma   90.00
#
_symmetry.space_group_name_H-M   'P 1'
#
loop_
_entity.id
_entity.type
_entity.pdbx_description
1 polymer ?
#
loop_
_entity_poly.entity_id
_entity_poly.type
_entity_poly.pdbx_seq_one_letter_code
_entity_poly.pdbx_strand_id
1 'polypeptide(L)'
;APEYIRQFVADDREMTKYIIGTISQMDIPLTPSMKGEQAASRFISGLTQDAIQRERDEVLSSTQKDIRAMADFVEDVLKQQYICVLGSETRIRQNAELFGALVKVFD
;
A
#
# COMPACT_ATOMS: atom_id res chain seq x y z
N ALA A 1 -7.23 12.71 -3.87
CA ALA A 1 -7.13 11.37 -3.27
C ALA A 1 -7.86 11.29 -1.92
N PRO A 2 -7.62 12.17 -0.92
CA PRO A 2 -8.31 12.08 0.37
C PRO A 2 -9.84 12.17 0.24
N GLU A 3 -10.35 13.11 -0.56
CA GLU A 3 -11.80 13.28 -0.75
C GLU A 3 -12.47 12.04 -1.36
N TYR A 4 -11.81 11.39 -2.31
CA TYR A 4 -12.29 10.14 -2.89
C TYR A 4 -12.44 9.05 -1.81
N ILE A 5 -11.48 8.96 -0.90
CA ILE A 5 -11.53 8.00 0.21
C ILE A 5 -12.64 8.36 1.21
N ARG A 6 -12.80 9.65 1.57
CA ARG A 6 -13.88 10.12 2.46
C ARG A 6 -15.27 9.75 1.92
N GLN A 7 -15.44 9.86 0.61
CA GLN A 7 -16.69 9.59 -0.10
C GLN A 7 -16.79 8.16 -0.64
N PHE A 8 -15.87 7.26 -0.27
CA PHE A 8 -15.85 5.91 -0.79
C PHE A 8 -17.16 5.18 -0.47
N VAL A 9 -17.87 4.71 -1.49
CA VAL A 9 -19.09 3.90 -1.35
C VAL A 9 -18.88 2.64 -2.16
N ALA A 10 -19.16 1.49 -1.56
CA ALA A 10 -19.11 0.21 -2.22
C ALA A 10 -20.30 -0.63 -1.75
N ASP A 11 -20.90 -1.39 -2.67
CA ASP A 11 -21.87 -2.40 -2.28
C ASP A 11 -21.19 -3.63 -1.65
N ASP A 12 -21.97 -4.54 -1.08
CA ASP A 12 -21.46 -5.75 -0.43
C ASP A 12 -20.61 -6.61 -1.37
N ARG A 13 -20.96 -6.63 -2.67
CA ARG A 13 -20.23 -7.41 -3.68
C ARG A 13 -18.88 -6.75 -3.99
N GLU A 14 -18.83 -5.43 -4.08
CA GLU A 14 -17.59 -4.67 -4.27
C GLU A 14 -16.67 -4.81 -3.07
N MET A 15 -17.19 -4.65 -1.84
CA MET A 15 -16.41 -4.90 -0.62
C MET A 15 -15.87 -6.33 -0.58
N THR A 16 -16.71 -7.32 -0.89
CA THR A 16 -16.29 -8.73 -0.96
C THR A 16 -15.16 -8.93 -1.97
N LYS A 17 -15.22 -8.28 -3.14
CA LYS A 17 -14.14 -8.35 -4.14
C LYS A 17 -12.82 -7.76 -3.61
N TYR A 18 -12.86 -6.63 -2.92
CA TYR A 18 -11.66 -6.03 -2.33
C TYR A 18 -11.04 -6.97 -1.29
N ILE A 19 -11.86 -7.54 -0.40
CA ILE A 19 -11.41 -8.49 0.62
C ILE A 19 -10.80 -9.74 -0.03
N ILE A 20 -11.47 -10.35 -1.02
CA ILE A 20 -10.94 -11.52 -1.73
C ILE A 20 -9.63 -11.17 -2.45
N GLY A 21 -9.54 -10.00 -3.08
CA GLY A 21 -8.32 -9.53 -3.73
C GLY A 21 -7.14 -9.46 -2.77
N THR A 22 -7.35 -8.90 -1.58
CA THR A 22 -6.33 -8.81 -0.52
C THR A 22 -5.96 -10.19 0.03
N ILE A 23 -6.94 -11.03 0.37
CA ILE A 23 -6.68 -12.40 0.87
C ILE A 23 -5.94 -13.25 -0.17
N SER A 24 -6.27 -13.11 -1.44
CA SER A 24 -5.58 -13.81 -2.53
C SER A 24 -4.09 -13.46 -2.58
N GLN A 25 -3.72 -12.20 -2.31
CA GLN A 25 -2.32 -11.78 -2.22
C GLN A 25 -1.63 -12.33 -0.96
N MET A 26 -2.33 -12.45 0.15
CA MET A 26 -1.80 -13.06 1.38
C MET A 26 -1.55 -14.56 1.21
N ASP A 27 -2.38 -15.24 0.42
CA ASP A 27 -2.38 -16.70 0.23
C ASP A 27 -1.68 -17.16 -1.05
N ILE A 28 -0.80 -16.34 -1.62
CA ILE A 28 -0.06 -16.71 -2.82
C ILE A 28 0.73 -18.01 -2.56
N PRO A 29 0.62 -19.03 -3.44
CA PRO A 29 1.39 -20.25 -3.29
C PRO A 29 2.88 -19.95 -3.38
N LEU A 30 3.62 -20.35 -2.34
CA LEU A 30 5.06 -20.12 -2.25
C LEU A 30 5.86 -21.36 -2.62
N THR A 31 6.93 -21.17 -3.38
CA THR A 31 7.96 -22.20 -3.57
C THR A 31 8.71 -22.46 -2.26
N PRO A 32 9.42 -23.60 -2.11
CA PRO A 32 10.20 -23.88 -0.90
C PRO A 32 11.20 -22.77 -0.54
N SER A 33 11.86 -22.18 -1.55
CA SER A 33 12.81 -21.07 -1.34
C SER A 33 12.11 -19.84 -0.77
N MET A 34 10.97 -19.44 -1.36
CA MET A 34 10.20 -18.28 -0.89
C MET A 34 9.65 -18.48 0.52
N LYS A 35 9.26 -19.71 0.89
CA LYS A 35 8.86 -20.02 2.27
C LYS A 35 10.00 -19.79 3.26
N GLY A 36 11.23 -20.19 2.90
CA GLY A 36 12.42 -19.96 3.71
C GLY A 36 12.72 -18.47 3.88
N GLU A 37 12.67 -17.70 2.80
CA GLU A 37 12.87 -16.25 2.82
C GLU A 37 11.81 -15.54 3.67
N GLN A 38 10.53 -15.89 3.50
CA GLN A 38 9.44 -15.35 4.30
C GLN A 38 9.60 -15.68 5.79
N ALA A 39 9.98 -16.92 6.13
CA ALA A 39 10.20 -17.32 7.52
C ALA A 39 11.36 -16.56 8.17
N ALA A 40 12.48 -16.38 7.44
CA ALA A 40 13.61 -15.60 7.92
C ALA A 40 13.24 -14.13 8.13
N SER A 41 12.54 -13.51 7.16
CA SER A 41 12.06 -12.12 7.27
C SER A 41 11.13 -11.92 8.46
N ARG A 42 10.18 -12.84 8.69
CA ARG A 42 9.29 -12.82 9.85
C ARG A 42 10.05 -12.93 11.17
N PHE A 43 11.01 -13.85 11.25
CA PHE A 43 11.81 -14.03 12.46
C PHE A 43 12.64 -12.78 12.79
N ILE A 44 13.31 -12.21 11.79
CA ILE A 44 14.15 -11.01 11.96
C ILE A 44 13.31 -9.79 12.34
N SER A 45 12.13 -9.61 11.72
CA SER A 45 11.22 -8.50 12.03
C SER A 45 10.42 -8.69 13.32
N GLY A 46 10.49 -9.87 13.96
CA GLY A 46 9.69 -10.20 15.13
C GLY A 46 8.19 -10.36 14.84
N LEU A 47 7.81 -10.58 13.58
CA LEU A 47 6.41 -10.74 13.20
C LEU A 47 5.91 -12.12 13.64
N THR A 48 5.01 -12.14 14.62
CA THR A 48 4.46 -13.37 15.20
C THR A 48 3.32 -13.94 14.35
N GLN A 49 3.08 -15.24 14.49
CA GLN A 49 1.94 -15.89 13.83
C GLN A 49 0.60 -15.29 14.28
N ASP A 50 0.48 -14.91 15.55
CA ASP A 50 -0.72 -14.25 16.08
C ASP A 50 -0.97 -12.88 15.44
N ALA A 51 0.09 -12.10 15.19
CA ALA A 51 -0.03 -10.82 14.49
C ALA A 51 -0.48 -11.02 13.03
N ILE A 52 0.07 -12.02 12.35
CA ILE A 52 -0.33 -12.38 10.98
C ILE A 52 -1.80 -12.82 10.93
N GLN A 53 -2.22 -13.65 11.89
CA GLN A 53 -3.61 -14.10 11.95
C GLN A 53 -4.55 -12.94 12.25
N ARG A 54 -4.18 -12.06 13.18
CA ARG A 54 -4.95 -10.86 13.51
C ARG A 54 -5.12 -9.96 12.29
N GLU A 55 -4.06 -9.67 11.54
CA GLU A 55 -4.13 -8.88 10.31
C GLU A 55 -5.12 -9.50 9.30
N ARG A 56 -5.06 -10.83 9.13
CA ARG A 56 -5.98 -11.56 8.25
C ARG A 56 -7.44 -11.39 8.69
N ASP A 57 -7.72 -11.50 9.98
CA ASP A 57 -9.08 -11.35 10.52
C ASP A 57 -9.58 -9.90 10.38
N GLU A 58 -8.70 -8.91 10.56
CA GLU A 58 -9.00 -7.49 10.32
C GLU A 58 -9.35 -7.23 8.84
N VAL A 59 -8.63 -7.84 7.89
CA VAL A 59 -8.96 -7.78 6.45
C VAL A 59 -10.32 -8.42 6.15
N LEU A 60 -10.60 -9.60 6.70
CA LEU A 60 -11.87 -10.30 6.48
C LEU A 60 -13.08 -9.53 7.04
N SER A 61 -12.88 -8.77 8.12
CA SER A 61 -13.92 -7.97 8.77
C SER A 61 -14.03 -6.53 8.26
N SER A 62 -13.17 -6.14 7.31
CA SER A 62 -13.08 -4.75 6.85
C SER A 62 -14.37 -4.27 6.17
N THR A 63 -14.74 -3.03 6.48
CA THR A 63 -15.95 -2.38 5.96
C THR A 63 -15.61 -1.10 5.20
N GLN A 64 -16.59 -0.56 4.46
CA GLN A 64 -16.43 0.76 3.82
C GLN A 64 -16.14 1.89 4.82
N LYS A 65 -16.54 1.74 6.10
CA LYS A 65 -16.27 2.74 7.14
C LYS A 65 -14.77 2.78 7.46
N ASP A 66 -14.12 1.62 7.49
CA ASP A 66 -12.70 1.51 7.76
C ASP A 66 -11.87 2.16 6.63
N ILE A 67 -12.30 1.96 5.38
CA ILE A 67 -11.70 2.64 4.22
C ILE A 67 -11.83 4.16 4.35
N ARG A 68 -13.02 4.67 4.66
CA ARG A 68 -13.24 6.13 4.86
C ARG A 68 -12.39 6.69 6.00
N ALA A 69 -12.20 5.93 7.08
CA ALA A 69 -11.40 6.34 8.24
C ALA A 69 -9.91 6.56 7.89
N MET A 70 -9.41 5.94 6.81
CA MET A 70 -8.03 6.16 6.34
C MET A 70 -7.81 7.51 5.66
N ALA A 71 -8.87 8.26 5.33
CA ALA A 71 -8.74 9.50 4.57
C ALA A 71 -7.87 10.55 5.28
N ASP A 72 -8.00 10.70 6.60
CA ASP A 72 -7.21 11.66 7.37
C ASP A 72 -5.73 11.29 7.35
N PHE A 73 -5.42 10.00 7.54
CA PHE A 73 -4.04 9.50 7.45
C PHE A 73 -3.42 9.77 6.07
N VAL A 74 -4.16 9.48 4.99
CA VAL A 74 -3.69 9.75 3.63
C VAL A 74 -3.49 11.24 3.39
N GLU A 75 -4.36 12.09 3.92
CA GLU A 75 -4.22 13.54 3.83
C GLU A 75 -2.95 14.03 4.54
N ASP A 76 -2.67 13.52 5.74
CA ASP A 76 -1.48 13.89 6.51
C ASP A 76 -0.19 13.45 5.84
N VAL A 77 -0.17 12.27 5.22
CA VAL A 77 0.98 11.83 4.42
C VAL A 77 1.20 12.74 3.20
N LEU A 78 0.12 13.10 2.48
CA LEU A 78 0.23 13.96 1.30
C LEU A 78 0.68 15.38 1.64
N LYS A 79 0.34 15.90 2.82
CA LYS A 79 0.81 17.21 3.32
C LYS A 79 2.31 17.27 3.52
N GLN A 80 3.01 16.14 3.67
CA GLN A 80 4.47 16.13 3.79
C GLN A 80 5.17 16.44 2.46
N GLN A 81 4.45 16.40 1.33
CA GLN A 81 4.94 16.77 -0.01
C GLN A 81 6.24 16.04 -0.43
N TYR A 82 6.42 14.79 0.01
CA TYR A 82 7.50 13.94 -0.48
C TYR A 82 7.18 13.43 -1.89
N ILE A 83 7.69 14.13 -2.90
CA ILE A 83 7.47 13.82 -4.32
C ILE A 83 8.77 13.26 -4.92
N CYS A 84 8.69 12.06 -5.50
CA CYS A 84 9.77 11.44 -6.26
C CYS A 84 9.21 10.92 -7.59
N VAL A 85 9.82 11.32 -8.71
CA VAL A 85 9.38 10.97 -10.06
C VAL A 85 10.56 10.44 -10.86
N LEU A 86 10.41 9.26 -11.44
CA LEU A 86 11.31 8.70 -12.45
C LEU A 86 10.69 8.90 -13.84
N GLY A 87 11.45 9.47 -14.77
CA GLY A 87 10.92 9.78 -16.10
C GLY A 87 11.95 10.38 -17.05
N SER A 88 11.47 10.80 -18.21
CA SER A 88 12.28 11.45 -19.24
C SER A 88 12.91 12.74 -18.70
N GLU A 89 14.22 12.88 -18.88
CA GLU A 89 14.99 14.06 -18.48
C GLU A 89 14.35 15.37 -18.98
N THR A 90 13.93 15.41 -20.25
CA THR A 90 13.30 16.59 -20.84
C THR A 90 12.05 17.01 -20.08
N ARG A 91 11.15 16.06 -19.74
CA ARG A 91 9.91 16.37 -19.01
C ARG A 91 10.18 16.77 -17.57
N ILE A 92 11.14 16.13 -16.91
CA ILE A 92 11.51 16.46 -15.54
C ILE A 92 12.12 17.85 -15.47
N ARG A 93 13.02 18.20 -16.40
CA ARG A 93 13.63 19.55 -16.48
C ARG A 93 12.61 20.64 -16.78
N GLN A 94 11.61 20.35 -17.61
CA GLN A 94 10.52 21.29 -17.90
C GLN A 94 9.64 21.61 -16.68
N ASN A 95 9.63 20.74 -15.67
CA ASN A 95 8.83 20.90 -14.45
C ASN A 95 9.74 20.91 -13.22
N ALA A 96 10.96 21.44 -13.36
CA ALA A 96 11.97 21.38 -12.32
C ALA A 96 11.53 22.09 -11.03
N GLU A 97 10.65 23.11 -11.13
CA GLU A 97 10.12 23.81 -9.95
C GLU A 97 9.27 22.93 -9.02
N LEU A 98 8.80 21.76 -9.48
CA LEU A 98 8.03 20.82 -8.66
C LEU A 98 8.91 20.00 -7.71
N PHE A 99 10.23 20.01 -7.89
CA PHE A 99 11.14 19.09 -7.22
C PHE A 99 12.25 19.84 -6.47
N GLY A 100 12.59 19.36 -5.28
CA GLY A 100 13.71 19.91 -4.50
C GLY A 100 15.08 19.52 -5.04
N ALA A 101 15.18 18.39 -5.75
CA ALA A 101 16.43 17.91 -6.34
C ALA A 101 16.15 17.07 -7.60
N LEU A 102 17.06 17.17 -8.58
CA LEU A 102 17.07 16.32 -9.77
C LEU A 102 18.33 15.44 -9.76
N VAL A 103 18.14 14.13 -9.88
CA VAL A 103 19.22 13.15 -9.87
C VAL A 103 19.19 12.36 -11.17
N LYS A 104 20.33 12.27 -11.86
CA LYS A 104 20.50 11.42 -13.03
C LYS A 104 20.76 9.99 -12.55
N VAL A 105 19.85 9.06 -12.85
CA VAL A 105 19.89 7.67 -12.35
C VAL A 105 20.52 6.70 -13.36
N PHE A 106 20.45 7.01 -14.66
CA PHE A 106 21.01 6.22 -15.74
C PHE A 106 21.91 7.09 -16.60
N ASP A 107 23.07 6.59 -17.00
CA ASP A 107 24.03 7.29 -17.86
C ASP A 107 23.60 7.39 -19.33
#